data_AF-A0A8S0G276-F1
#
_entry.id   AF-A0A8S0G276-F1
#
_cell.length_a   1.000
_cell.length_b   1.000
_cell.length_c   1.000
_cell.angle_alpha   90.00
_cell.angle_beta   90.00
_cell.angle_gamma   90.00
#
_symmetry.space_group_name_H-M   'P 1'
#
loop_
_entity.id
_entity.type
_entity.pdbx_description
1 polymer ?
#
loop_
_entity_poly.entity_id
_entity_poly.type
_entity_poly.pdbx_seq_one_letter_code
_entity_poly.pdbx_strand_id
1 'polypeptide(L)'
;MAKILRMGANDQSVIDRLNWMRDVQGPMLRDAMKIIGEIDLRLMLAQALHMGDECHNRNNAGTTLLIQALTPGIIQAGYSVEQQREVFEFVASSDYFSGPTWMAMCKAAMDAAHGIEYSTVVTTMARNGVEFGLRVSGLPGQWFTGPAQQVIGPMFAAAL
;
A
#
# COMPACT_ATOMS: atom_id res chain seq x y z
N MET A 1 -7.04 12.71 14.27
CA MET A 1 -6.62 12.10 12.99
C MET A 1 -5.13 11.79 13.05
N ALA A 2 -4.69 10.68 12.47
CA ALA A 2 -3.27 10.35 12.40
C ALA A 2 -2.52 11.39 11.55
N LYS A 3 -1.42 11.95 12.08
CA LYS A 3 -0.55 12.88 11.34
C LYS A 3 0.37 12.11 10.42
N ILE A 4 0.16 12.21 9.11
CA ILE A 4 0.92 11.44 8.10
C ILE A 4 1.17 12.26 6.83
N LEU A 5 2.33 12.04 6.20
CA LEU A 5 2.78 12.79 5.03
C LEU A 5 1.80 12.73 3.85
N ARG A 6 1.24 11.56 3.56
CA ARG A 6 0.31 11.36 2.44
C ARG A 6 -1.01 12.13 2.55
N MET A 7 -1.30 12.68 3.74
CA MET A 7 -2.43 13.59 3.99
C MET A 7 -1.96 15.05 4.16
N GLY A 8 -0.71 15.36 3.81
CA GLY A 8 -0.14 16.72 3.81
C GLY A 8 0.54 17.16 5.11
N ALA A 9 0.51 16.36 6.18
CA ALA A 9 1.19 16.72 7.43
C ALA A 9 2.71 16.54 7.33
N ASN A 10 3.47 17.51 7.83
CA ASN A 10 4.93 17.58 7.65
C ASN A 10 5.68 18.16 8.87
N ASP A 11 5.11 18.01 10.07
CA ASP A 11 5.80 18.41 11.30
C ASP A 11 6.99 17.48 11.63
N GLN A 12 7.78 17.87 12.64
CA GLN A 12 8.98 17.13 13.02
C GLN A 12 8.68 15.66 13.34
N SER A 13 7.53 15.36 13.95
CA SER A 13 7.15 13.98 14.27
C SER A 13 6.91 13.11 13.02
N VAL A 14 6.44 13.73 11.92
CA VAL A 14 6.31 13.05 10.62
C VAL A 14 7.70 12.82 10.01
N ILE A 15 8.58 13.81 10.05
CA ILE A 15 9.94 13.69 9.50
C ILE A 15 10.76 12.65 10.26
N ASP A 16 10.68 12.63 11.58
CA ASP A 16 11.35 11.64 12.43
C ASP A 16 10.88 10.22 12.10
N ARG A 17 9.56 10.05 11.91
CA ARG A 17 8.99 8.77 11.47
C ARG A 17 9.51 8.35 10.09
N LEU A 18 9.61 9.27 9.14
CA LEU A 18 10.15 8.95 7.80
C LEU A 18 11.62 8.55 7.85
N ASN A 19 12.43 9.23 8.68
CA ASN A 19 13.81 8.85 8.92
C ASN A 19 13.89 7.46 9.57
N TRP A 20 13.08 7.18 10.59
CA TRP A 20 13.00 5.84 11.20
C TRP A 20 12.57 4.77 10.19
N MET A 21 11.60 5.06 9.32
CA MET A 21 11.19 4.14 8.26
C MET A 21 12.34 3.84 7.28
N ARG A 22 13.16 4.85 6.95
CA ARG A 22 14.34 4.71 6.09
C ARG A 22 15.49 3.94 6.78
N ASP A 23 15.71 4.20 8.07
CA ASP A 23 16.92 3.76 8.78
C ASP A 23 16.73 2.43 9.52
N VAL A 24 15.50 2.08 9.90
CA VAL A 24 15.17 0.87 10.69
C VAL A 24 14.20 -0.03 9.97
N GLN A 25 12.95 0.42 9.74
CA GLN A 25 11.90 -0.45 9.20
C GLN A 25 12.22 -0.96 7.78
N GLY A 26 12.57 -0.06 6.87
CA GLY A 26 12.86 -0.40 5.47
C GLY A 26 14.01 -1.40 5.33
N PRO A 27 15.19 -1.16 5.94
CA PRO A 27 16.29 -2.12 5.96
C PRO A 27 15.89 -3.48 6.54
N MET A 28 15.12 -3.50 7.64
CA MET A 28 14.64 -4.73 8.25
C MET A 28 13.71 -5.51 7.31
N LEU A 29 12.75 -4.85 6.67
CA LEU A 29 11.86 -5.49 5.68
C LEU A 29 12.64 -6.00 4.46
N ARG A 30 13.61 -5.23 3.96
CA ARG A 30 14.49 -5.65 2.86
C ARG A 30 15.26 -6.93 3.22
N ASP A 31 15.86 -6.98 4.40
CA ASP A 31 16.67 -8.13 4.82
C ASP A 31 15.79 -9.33 5.16
N ALA A 32 14.60 -9.12 5.74
CA ALA A 32 13.60 -10.17 5.92
C ALA A 32 13.22 -10.82 4.58
N MET A 33 12.98 -10.03 3.52
CA MET A 33 12.66 -10.55 2.18
C MET A 33 13.80 -11.36 1.56
N LYS A 34 15.07 -11.03 1.83
CA LYS A 34 16.22 -11.85 1.37
C LYS A 34 16.23 -13.24 2.03
N ILE A 35 15.66 -13.36 3.23
CA ILE A 35 15.63 -14.60 4.00
C ILE A 35 14.43 -15.46 3.60
N ILE A 36 13.23 -14.89 3.58
CA ILE A 36 11.99 -15.65 3.31
C ILE A 36 11.72 -15.86 1.83
N GLY A 37 12.34 -15.05 0.97
CA GLY A 37 12.09 -15.07 -0.47
C GLY A 37 10.78 -14.40 -0.86
N GLU A 38 10.20 -14.84 -1.96
CA GLU A 38 9.02 -14.23 -2.57
C GLU A 38 7.74 -14.52 -1.77
N ILE A 39 6.81 -13.55 -1.78
CA ILE A 39 5.45 -13.73 -1.25
C ILE A 39 4.48 -13.65 -2.43
N ASP A 40 3.67 -14.70 -2.63
CA ASP A 40 2.60 -14.69 -3.64
C ASP A 40 1.46 -13.74 -3.21
N LEU A 41 1.53 -12.51 -3.71
CA LEU A 41 0.54 -11.49 -3.41
C LEU A 41 -0.83 -11.78 -4.01
N ARG A 42 -0.93 -12.53 -5.12
CA ARG A 42 -2.22 -12.86 -5.72
C ARG A 42 -2.96 -13.88 -4.85
N LEU A 43 -2.25 -14.88 -4.34
CA LEU A 43 -2.81 -15.83 -3.38
C LEU A 43 -3.22 -15.14 -2.08
N MET A 44 -2.37 -14.26 -1.54
CA MET A 44 -2.67 -13.53 -0.31
C MET A 44 -3.87 -12.59 -0.47
N LEU A 45 -3.98 -11.90 -1.62
CA LEU A 45 -5.14 -11.08 -1.95
C LEU A 45 -6.42 -11.92 -1.97
N ALA A 46 -6.40 -13.09 -2.62
CA ALA A 46 -7.55 -13.98 -2.68
C ALA A 46 -8.02 -14.43 -1.28
N GLN A 47 -7.08 -14.70 -0.37
CA GLN A 47 -7.38 -15.01 1.03
C GLN A 47 -8.01 -13.80 1.75
N ALA A 48 -7.41 -12.61 1.61
CA ALA A 48 -7.92 -11.38 2.22
C ALA A 48 -9.37 -11.08 1.78
N LEU A 49 -9.67 -11.25 0.48
CA LEU A 49 -11.02 -11.10 -0.06
C LEU A 49 -12.02 -12.09 0.58
N HIS A 50 -11.63 -13.35 0.78
CA HIS A 50 -12.45 -14.34 1.49
C HIS A 50 -12.57 -14.08 3.00
N MET A 51 -11.75 -13.19 3.56
CA MET A 51 -11.79 -12.77 4.96
C MET A 51 -12.51 -11.42 5.15
N GLY A 52 -13.15 -10.90 4.10
CA GLY A 52 -14.00 -9.71 4.16
C GLY A 52 -13.28 -8.38 3.97
N ASP A 53 -12.03 -8.39 3.51
CA ASP A 53 -11.35 -7.20 2.96
C ASP A 53 -11.83 -6.94 1.51
N GLU A 54 -11.75 -5.69 1.07
CA GLU A 54 -11.84 -5.31 -0.35
C GLU A 54 -10.53 -4.70 -0.89
N CYS A 55 -9.52 -4.56 -0.02
CA CYS A 55 -8.14 -4.22 -0.36
C CYS A 55 -7.96 -2.80 -0.94
N HIS A 56 -8.89 -1.90 -0.65
CA HIS A 56 -8.77 -0.46 -0.91
C HIS A 56 -9.00 0.35 0.38
N ASN A 57 -10.20 0.27 0.93
CA ASN A 57 -10.62 0.90 2.18
C ASN A 57 -10.34 0.01 3.40
N ARG A 58 -10.65 -1.28 3.31
CA ARG A 58 -10.51 -2.27 4.39
C ARG A 58 -9.40 -3.26 4.04
N ASN A 59 -8.41 -3.34 4.93
CA ASN A 59 -7.14 -4.06 4.71
C ASN A 59 -6.71 -4.90 5.93
N ASN A 60 -7.62 -5.17 6.87
CA ASN A 60 -7.31 -5.76 8.17
C ASN A 60 -6.79 -7.20 8.01
N ALA A 61 -7.48 -8.01 7.21
CA ALA A 61 -7.06 -9.39 6.96
C ALA A 61 -5.72 -9.42 6.20
N GLY A 62 -5.61 -8.63 5.14
CA GLY A 62 -4.40 -8.52 4.33
C GLY A 62 -3.18 -8.07 5.14
N THR A 63 -3.36 -7.09 6.04
CA THR A 63 -2.29 -6.61 6.94
C THR A 63 -1.84 -7.70 7.90
N THR A 64 -2.78 -8.47 8.45
CA THR A 64 -2.49 -9.59 9.36
C THR A 64 -1.75 -10.72 8.64
N LEU A 65 -2.19 -11.10 7.45
CA LEU A 65 -1.54 -12.13 6.62
C LEU A 65 -0.12 -11.70 6.21
N LEU A 66 0.06 -10.44 5.81
CA LEU A 66 1.35 -9.93 5.37
C LEU A 66 2.38 -9.90 6.51
N ILE A 67 2.01 -9.38 7.68
CA ILE A 67 2.94 -9.34 8.81
C ILE A 67 3.26 -10.74 9.33
N GLN A 68 2.29 -11.67 9.31
CA GLN A 68 2.53 -13.07 9.64
C GLN A 68 3.57 -13.69 8.69
N ALA A 69 3.47 -13.44 7.38
CA ALA A 69 4.41 -13.95 6.39
C ALA A 69 5.82 -13.34 6.54
N LEU A 70 5.92 -12.06 6.93
CA LEU A 70 7.20 -11.35 7.11
C LEU A 70 7.91 -11.71 8.42
N THR A 71 7.16 -12.10 9.46
CA THR A 71 7.68 -12.31 10.82
C THR A 71 8.90 -13.26 10.89
N PRO A 72 8.92 -14.44 10.22
CA PRO A 72 10.09 -15.31 10.24
C PRO A 72 11.36 -14.62 9.74
N GLY A 73 11.25 -13.80 8.69
CA GLY A 73 12.38 -13.03 8.14
C GLY A 73 12.82 -11.92 9.07
N ILE A 74 11.88 -11.19 9.69
CA ILE A 74 12.16 -10.13 10.66
C ILE A 74 12.97 -10.67 11.84
N ILE A 75 12.57 -11.84 12.38
CA ILE A 75 13.26 -12.47 13.52
C ILE A 75 14.68 -12.93 13.12
N GLN A 76 14.84 -13.46 11.90
CA GLN A 76 16.12 -13.99 11.41
C GLN A 76 17.09 -12.92 10.91
N ALA A 77 16.61 -11.69 10.65
CA ALA A 77 17.41 -10.62 10.05
C ALA A 77 18.47 -10.01 10.99
N GLY A 78 18.55 -10.45 12.26
CA GLY A 78 19.64 -10.09 13.18
C GLY A 78 19.53 -8.70 13.81
N TYR A 79 18.39 -8.03 13.71
CA TYR A 79 18.11 -6.76 14.40
C TYR A 79 17.81 -6.99 15.89
N SER A 80 17.96 -5.96 16.72
CA SER A 80 17.69 -6.10 18.16
C SER A 80 16.20 -6.37 18.43
N VAL A 81 15.91 -7.03 19.55
CA VAL A 81 14.52 -7.27 20.00
C VAL A 81 13.74 -5.96 20.11
N GLU A 82 14.41 -4.88 20.53
CA GLU A 82 13.80 -3.55 20.63
C GLU A 82 13.38 -3.00 19.26
N GLN A 83 14.25 -3.07 18.26
CA GLN A 83 13.91 -2.62 16.91
C GLN A 83 12.80 -3.47 16.29
N GLN A 84 12.83 -4.80 16.51
CA GLN A 84 11.76 -5.69 16.06
C GLN A 84 10.42 -5.32 16.70
N ARG A 85 10.42 -5.05 18.02
CA ARG A 85 9.25 -4.58 18.76
C ARG A 85 8.68 -3.30 18.17
N GLU A 86 9.51 -2.29 17.92
CA GLU A 86 9.08 -1.02 17.30
C GLU A 86 8.40 -1.25 15.94
N VAL A 87 8.92 -2.16 15.11
CA VAL A 87 8.31 -2.49 13.81
C VAL A 87 6.95 -3.18 13.98
N PHE A 88 6.83 -4.13 14.91
CA PHE A 88 5.54 -4.77 15.19
C PHE A 88 4.51 -3.78 15.75
N GLU A 89 4.91 -2.90 16.68
CA GLU A 89 4.05 -1.85 17.23
C GLU A 89 3.61 -0.87 16.14
N PHE A 90 4.50 -0.50 15.22
CA PHE A 90 4.15 0.34 14.07
C PHE A 90 3.10 -0.32 13.18
N VAL A 91 3.27 -1.61 12.84
CA VAL A 91 2.30 -2.34 12.01
C VAL A 91 0.97 -2.49 12.74
N ALA A 92 0.98 -2.73 14.05
CA ALA A 92 -0.23 -2.82 14.86
C ALA A 92 -0.96 -1.48 15.02
N SER A 93 -0.27 -0.34 14.85
CA SER A 93 -0.87 1.00 15.01
C SER A 93 -1.89 1.37 13.92
N SER A 94 -1.94 0.63 12.81
CA SER A 94 -2.90 0.83 11.73
C SER A 94 -3.12 -0.45 10.92
N ASP A 95 -4.37 -0.72 10.57
CA ASP A 95 -4.76 -1.77 9.65
C ASP A 95 -4.35 -1.53 8.18
N TYR A 96 -3.71 -0.40 7.88
CA TYR A 96 -3.41 0.02 6.52
C TYR A 96 -2.08 -0.53 5.94
N PHE A 97 -1.27 -1.24 6.72
CA PHE A 97 0.09 -1.65 6.32
C PHE A 97 0.14 -2.38 4.97
N SER A 98 -0.83 -3.25 4.66
CA SER A 98 -0.92 -3.96 3.37
C SER A 98 -1.54 -3.16 2.21
N GLY A 99 -2.15 -2.00 2.47
CA GLY A 99 -2.85 -1.21 1.44
C GLY A 99 -1.97 -0.86 0.23
N PRO A 100 -0.74 -0.32 0.42
CA PRO A 100 0.18 -0.06 -0.68
C PRO A 100 0.63 -1.33 -1.42
N THR A 101 0.68 -2.48 -0.74
CA THR A 101 1.04 -3.78 -1.32
C THR A 101 0.02 -4.20 -2.39
N TRP A 102 -1.27 -4.02 -2.13
CA TRP A 102 -2.33 -4.33 -3.11
C TRP A 102 -2.29 -3.39 -4.31
N MET A 103 -2.01 -2.10 -4.08
CA MET A 103 -1.82 -1.15 -5.18
C MET A 103 -0.65 -1.56 -6.08
N ALA A 104 0.48 -1.96 -5.51
CA ALA A 104 1.64 -2.43 -6.26
C ALA A 104 1.34 -3.73 -7.03
N MET A 105 0.67 -4.69 -6.41
CA MET A 105 0.26 -5.94 -7.05
C MET A 105 -0.68 -5.69 -8.24
N CYS A 106 -1.73 -4.89 -8.05
CA CYS A 106 -2.65 -4.50 -9.12
C CYS A 106 -1.91 -3.76 -10.22
N LYS A 107 -1.03 -2.82 -9.87
CA LYS A 107 -0.23 -2.08 -10.85
C LYS A 107 0.64 -3.00 -11.71
N ALA A 108 1.32 -3.97 -11.11
CA ALA A 108 2.11 -4.95 -11.84
C ALA A 108 1.26 -5.77 -12.82
N ALA A 109 0.07 -6.21 -12.40
CA ALA A 109 -0.87 -6.95 -13.26
C ALA A 109 -1.42 -6.06 -14.39
N MET A 110 -1.83 -4.83 -14.10
CA MET A 110 -2.41 -3.92 -15.09
C MET A 110 -1.39 -3.45 -16.12
N ASP A 111 -0.12 -3.28 -15.73
CA ASP A 111 0.94 -2.90 -16.68
C ASP A 111 1.30 -4.05 -17.63
N ALA A 112 1.22 -5.30 -17.19
CA ALA A 112 1.36 -6.46 -18.08
C ALA A 112 0.23 -6.54 -19.13
N ALA A 113 -0.91 -5.90 -18.87
CA ALA A 113 -2.04 -5.81 -19.80
C ALA A 113 -2.06 -4.50 -20.63
N HIS A 114 -1.04 -3.64 -20.53
CA HIS A 114 -0.95 -2.37 -21.25
C HIS A 114 -0.14 -2.50 -22.54
N GLY A 115 -0.48 -1.71 -23.58
CA GLY A 115 0.24 -1.72 -24.86
C GLY A 115 -0.21 -2.79 -25.85
N ILE A 116 -1.40 -3.39 -25.67
CA ILE A 116 -1.95 -4.39 -26.59
C ILE A 116 -2.70 -3.67 -27.72
N GLU A 117 -2.26 -3.87 -28.96
CA GLU A 117 -2.86 -3.25 -30.15
C GLU A 117 -4.37 -3.54 -30.19
N TYR A 118 -5.16 -2.53 -30.55
CA TYR A 118 -6.63 -2.55 -30.60
C TYR A 118 -7.36 -2.79 -29.26
N SER A 119 -6.67 -2.98 -28.15
CA SER A 119 -7.32 -3.21 -26.85
C SER A 119 -7.94 -1.93 -26.29
N THR A 120 -9.22 -1.99 -25.93
CA THR A 120 -9.96 -0.89 -25.31
C THR A 120 -10.01 -0.97 -23.78
N VAL A 121 -9.22 -1.86 -23.18
CA VAL A 121 -9.20 -2.08 -21.72
C VAL A 121 -8.51 -0.91 -21.00
N VAL A 122 -9.17 -0.38 -19.98
CA VAL A 122 -8.58 0.61 -19.06
C VAL A 122 -7.54 -0.10 -18.20
N THR A 123 -6.32 0.44 -18.20
CA THR A 123 -5.16 -0.13 -17.51
C THR A 123 -4.62 0.79 -16.42
N THR A 124 -5.19 1.99 -16.28
CA THR A 124 -4.90 2.89 -15.17
C THR A 124 -6.09 3.79 -14.90
N MET A 125 -6.39 3.98 -13.62
CA MET A 125 -7.25 5.04 -13.11
C MET A 125 -6.52 5.67 -11.93
N ALA A 126 -6.32 6.99 -11.98
CA ALA A 126 -5.60 7.72 -10.94
C ALA A 126 -6.17 9.14 -10.79
N ARG A 127 -5.87 9.78 -9.66
CA ARG A 127 -6.27 11.16 -9.38
C ARG A 127 -5.22 11.87 -8.52
N ASN A 128 -5.08 13.17 -8.71
CA ASN A 128 -4.07 14.00 -8.01
C ASN A 128 -4.69 15.06 -7.08
N GLY A 129 -6.00 14.99 -6.84
CA GLY A 129 -6.76 15.97 -6.05
C GLY A 129 -7.39 17.09 -6.88
N VAL A 130 -7.02 17.23 -8.15
CA VAL A 130 -7.58 18.22 -9.09
C VAL A 130 -8.16 17.52 -10.33
N GLU A 131 -7.40 16.60 -10.92
CA GLU A 131 -7.76 15.85 -12.11
C GLU A 131 -7.89 14.35 -11.81
N PHE A 132 -8.76 13.70 -12.57
CA PHE A 132 -8.80 12.25 -12.75
C PHE A 132 -8.20 11.91 -14.12
N GLY A 133 -7.37 10.87 -14.16
CA GLY A 133 -6.70 10.42 -15.37
C GLY A 133 -6.86 8.93 -15.61
N LEU A 134 -7.00 8.54 -16.88
CA LEU A 134 -7.03 7.14 -17.30
C LEU A 134 -6.05 6.86 -18.44
N ARG A 135 -5.58 5.61 -18.50
CA ARG A 135 -4.81 5.05 -19.63
C ARG A 135 -5.53 3.83 -20.18
N VAL A 136 -5.53 3.68 -21.50
CA VAL A 136 -6.16 2.56 -22.22
C VAL A 136 -5.07 1.74 -22.91
N SER A 137 -5.18 0.41 -22.91
CA SER A 137 -4.13 -0.50 -23.37
C SER A 137 -3.67 -0.23 -24.80
N GLY A 138 -4.58 -0.07 -25.76
CA GLY A 138 -4.27 0.19 -27.17
C GLY A 138 -3.80 1.60 -27.49
N LEU A 139 -3.66 2.47 -26.50
CA LEU A 139 -3.25 3.88 -26.65
C LEU A 139 -2.05 4.19 -25.72
N PRO A 140 -0.89 3.53 -25.93
CA PRO A 140 0.25 3.68 -25.04
C PRO A 140 0.81 5.11 -25.04
N GLY A 141 1.30 5.56 -23.88
CA GLY A 141 1.88 6.89 -23.70
C GLY A 141 0.86 8.04 -23.64
N GLN A 142 -0.43 7.78 -23.83
CA GLN A 142 -1.49 8.79 -23.76
C GLN A 142 -2.21 8.79 -22.41
N TRP A 143 -2.48 9.98 -21.89
CA TRP A 143 -3.36 10.21 -20.76
C TRP A 143 -4.64 10.89 -21.23
N PHE A 144 -5.77 10.40 -20.74
CA PHE A 144 -7.07 11.06 -20.87
C PHE A 144 -7.42 11.63 -19.52
N THR A 145 -7.54 12.95 -19.41
CA THR A 145 -7.81 13.64 -18.15
C THR A 145 -9.14 14.37 -18.16
N GLY A 146 -9.72 14.51 -16.97
CA GLY A 146 -10.89 15.33 -16.69
C GLY A 146 -10.88 15.76 -15.22
N PRO A 147 -11.86 16.55 -14.77
CA PRO A 147 -11.91 17.01 -13.39
C PRO A 147 -12.09 15.84 -12.41
N ALA A 148 -11.36 15.85 -11.30
CA ALA A 148 -11.60 14.94 -10.19
C ALA A 148 -12.98 15.19 -9.59
N GLN A 149 -13.67 14.12 -9.20
CA GLN A 149 -15.03 14.19 -8.65
C GLN A 149 -15.02 14.27 -7.13
N GLN A 150 -16.08 14.83 -6.54
CA GLN A 150 -16.28 14.82 -5.10
C GLN A 150 -16.57 13.40 -4.59
N VAL A 151 -16.02 13.05 -3.42
CA VAL A 151 -16.33 11.78 -2.73
C VAL A 151 -17.40 12.07 -1.68
N ILE A 152 -18.61 11.58 -1.92
CA ILE A 152 -19.75 11.76 -1.01
C ILE A 152 -19.97 10.46 -0.24
N GLY A 153 -20.04 10.55 1.08
CA GLY A 153 -20.25 9.39 1.95
C GLY A 153 -20.51 9.79 3.40
N PRO A 154 -20.63 8.80 4.31
CA PRO A 154 -20.74 9.06 5.73
C PRO A 154 -19.55 9.89 6.24
N MET A 155 -19.84 10.90 7.06
CA MET A 155 -18.82 11.80 7.61
C MET A 155 -18.44 11.37 9.02
N PHE A 156 -17.17 11.55 9.40
CA PHE A 156 -16.81 11.50 10.82
C PHE A 156 -17.52 12.61 11.59
N ALA A 157 -17.86 12.35 12.85
CA ALA A 157 -18.37 13.39 13.73
C ALA A 157 -17.35 14.54 13.79
N ALA A 158 -17.84 15.79 13.76
CA ALA A 158 -16.98 16.95 13.98
C ALA A 158 -16.39 16.85 15.40
N ALA A 159 -15.08 16.96 15.51
CA ALA A 159 -14.44 17.16 16.80
C ALA A 159 -14.87 18.56 17.31
N LEU A 160 -15.62 18.60 18.41
CA LEU A 160 -15.85 19.81 19.20
C LEU A 160 -14.57 20.23 19.92
#